data_AF-A0AAW5RZT9-F1
#
_entry.id   AF-A0AAW5RZT9-F1
#
_cell.length_a   1.000
_cell.length_b   1.000
_cell.length_c   1.000
_cell.angle_alpha   90.00
_cell.angle_beta   90.00
_cell.angle_gamma   90.00
#
_symmetry.space_group_name_H-M   'P 1'
#
loop_
_entity.id
_entity.type
_entity.pdbx_description
1 polymer ?
#
loop_
_entity_poly.entity_id
_entity_poly.type
_entity_poly.pdbx_seq_one_letter_code
_entity_poly.pdbx_strand_id
1 'polypeptide(L)'
;MGEFSLDERDRQIVAAATRSRESLTGFLVGDWVVFADGARRRIAHVWPDGVQTCAGGRFHLSDGGAMQFSGQPSPTTPQSVLEMAGWREPASAWIFHHGVLGAGRGVEVVVDVSVWRATIPAPQL
;
A
#
# COMPACT_ATOMS: atom_id res chain seq x y z
N MET A 1 19.93 -18.63 -2.09
CA MET A 1 19.65 -17.22 -1.76
C MET A 1 19.02 -17.23 -0.38
N GLY A 2 19.61 -16.57 0.61
CA GLY A 2 19.05 -16.55 1.97
C GLY A 2 17.89 -15.56 2.02
N GLU A 3 16.69 -16.04 2.33
CA GLU A 3 15.58 -15.16 2.71
C GLU A 3 15.86 -14.64 4.12
N PHE A 4 15.81 -13.31 4.29
CA PHE A 4 15.88 -12.72 5.61
C PHE A 4 14.51 -12.83 6.28
N SER A 5 14.49 -13.28 7.54
CA SER A 5 13.29 -13.32 8.36
C SER A 5 13.16 -12.05 9.19
N LEU A 6 11.92 -11.62 9.43
CA LEU A 6 11.60 -10.49 10.29
C LEU A 6 12.18 -10.67 11.70
N ASP A 7 13.11 -9.79 12.08
CA ASP A 7 13.69 -9.74 13.42
C ASP A 7 13.33 -8.47 14.21
N GLU A 8 13.93 -8.31 15.39
CA GLU A 8 13.60 -7.20 16.28
C GLU A 8 13.95 -5.82 15.70
N ARG A 9 15.06 -5.72 14.95
CA ARG A 9 15.45 -4.46 14.33
C ARG A 9 14.50 -4.10 13.20
N ASP A 10 14.06 -5.10 12.44
CA ASP A 10 13.03 -4.91 11.41
C ASP A 10 11.69 -4.50 12.03
N ARG A 11 11.28 -5.09 13.15
CA ARG A 11 10.05 -4.69 13.87
C ARG A 11 10.08 -3.23 14.31
N GLN A 12 11.24 -2.73 14.76
CA GLN A 12 11.40 -1.32 15.11
C GLN A 12 11.22 -0.40 13.90
N ILE A 13 11.74 -0.81 12.73
CA ILE A 13 11.55 -0.10 11.45
C ILE A 13 10.08 -0.09 11.06
N VAL A 14 9.40 -1.24 11.11
CA VAL A 14 7.96 -1.33 10.80
C VAL A 14 7.13 -0.48 11.76
N ALA A 15 7.43 -0.50 13.06
CA ALA A 15 6.72 0.30 14.05
C ALA A 15 6.91 1.80 13.82
N ALA A 16 8.13 2.24 13.46
CA ALA A 16 8.40 3.63 13.11
C ALA A 16 7.67 4.04 11.83
N ALA A 17 7.77 3.25 10.76
CA ALA A 17 7.10 3.50 9.49
C ALA A 17 5.56 3.53 9.64
N THR A 18 5.00 2.67 10.49
CA THR A 18 3.56 2.65 10.78
C THR A 18 3.12 3.95 11.43
N ARG A 19 3.85 4.43 12.46
CA ARG A 19 3.58 5.75 13.08
C ARG A 19 3.70 6.89 12.08
N SER A 20 4.74 6.88 11.24
CA SER A 20 4.91 7.88 10.17
C SER A 20 3.70 7.85 9.23
N ARG A 21 3.26 6.66 8.81
CA ARG A 21 2.10 6.49 7.92
C ARG A 21 0.80 7.01 8.53
N GLU A 22 0.57 6.81 9.82
CA GLU A 22 -0.62 7.33 10.51
C GLU A 22 -0.72 8.86 10.48
N SER A 23 0.41 9.56 10.33
CA SER A 23 0.45 11.01 10.18
C SER A 23 0.18 11.50 8.75
N LEU A 24 0.20 10.59 7.75
CA LEU A 24 -0.07 10.93 6.36
C LEU A 24 -1.59 11.01 6.10
N THR A 25 -1.99 11.95 5.27
CA THR A 25 -3.40 12.21 4.93
C THR A 25 -3.66 12.09 3.43
N GLY A 26 -4.95 11.96 3.08
CA GLY A 26 -5.37 11.76 1.70
C GLY A 26 -5.13 10.33 1.20
N PHE A 27 -5.21 10.15 -0.12
CA PHE A 27 -4.98 8.86 -0.76
C PHE A 27 -3.50 8.47 -0.67
N LEU A 28 -3.21 7.27 -0.17
CA LEU A 28 -1.84 6.77 -0.07
C LEU A 28 -1.68 5.51 -0.91
N VAL A 29 -0.52 5.40 -1.57
CA VAL A 29 -0.11 4.12 -2.20
C VAL A 29 -0.15 3.02 -1.14
N GLY A 30 -0.71 1.87 -1.52
CA GLY A 30 -0.91 0.72 -0.66
C GLY A 30 -2.25 0.67 0.09
N ASP A 31 -3.03 1.77 0.13
CA ASP A 31 -4.39 1.74 0.71
C ASP A 31 -5.33 0.84 -0.09
N TRP A 32 -6.38 0.36 0.58
CA TRP A 32 -7.43 -0.46 -0.04
C TRP A 32 -8.51 0.41 -0.69
N VAL A 33 -9.00 -0.03 -1.85
CA VAL A 33 -10.23 0.45 -2.49
C VAL A 33 -11.18 -0.73 -2.63
N VAL A 34 -12.38 -0.58 -2.07
CA VAL A 34 -13.52 -1.48 -2.23
C VAL A 34 -14.46 -0.88 -3.27
N PHE A 35 -14.55 -1.49 -4.43
CA PHE A 35 -15.38 -1.03 -5.54
C PHE A 35 -16.84 -1.48 -5.39
N ALA A 36 -17.75 -0.84 -6.13
CA ALA A 36 -19.19 -1.10 -6.05
C ALA A 36 -19.60 -2.50 -6.54
N ASP A 37 -18.77 -3.15 -7.36
CA ASP A 37 -18.90 -4.55 -7.77
C ASP A 37 -18.33 -5.55 -6.71
N GLY A 38 -17.86 -5.04 -5.58
CA GLY A 38 -17.24 -5.82 -4.50
C GLY A 38 -15.77 -6.14 -4.72
N ALA A 39 -15.18 -5.75 -5.85
CA ALA A 39 -13.75 -5.97 -6.09
C ALA A 39 -12.91 -5.15 -5.10
N ARG A 40 -11.84 -5.77 -4.59
CA ARG A 40 -10.90 -5.15 -3.65
C ARG A 40 -9.54 -5.02 -4.31
N ARG A 41 -9.01 -3.79 -4.38
CA ARG A 41 -7.72 -3.50 -4.99
C ARG A 41 -6.91 -2.53 -4.16
N ARG A 42 -5.60 -2.52 -4.33
CA ARG A 42 -4.73 -1.54 -3.66
C ARG A 42 -4.40 -0.37 -4.56
N ILE A 43 -4.28 0.82 -3.99
CA ILE A 43 -3.80 2.02 -4.70
C ILE A 43 -2.35 1.80 -5.10
N ALA A 44 -2.11 1.71 -6.40
CA ALA A 44 -0.80 1.53 -7.02
C ALA A 44 -0.08 2.87 -7.25
N HIS A 45 -0.84 3.92 -7.56
CA HIS A 45 -0.31 5.26 -7.80
C HIS A 45 -1.38 6.33 -7.52
N VAL A 46 -0.97 7.51 -7.10
CA VAL A 46 -1.84 8.65 -6.83
C VAL A 46 -1.48 9.78 -7.81
N TRP A 47 -2.45 10.17 -8.63
CA TRP A 47 -2.38 11.34 -9.51
C TRP A 47 -3.11 12.51 -8.86
N PRO A 48 -2.93 13.75 -9.34
CA PRO A 48 -3.67 14.91 -8.83
C PRO A 48 -5.21 14.78 -8.91
N ASP A 49 -5.73 14.06 -9.90
CA ASP A 49 -7.16 13.94 -10.22
C ASP A 49 -7.72 12.52 -10.06
N GLY A 50 -6.86 11.54 -9.75
CA GLY A 50 -7.23 10.14 -9.77
C GLY A 50 -6.26 9.26 -9.01
N VAL A 51 -6.61 7.98 -8.91
CA VAL A 51 -5.72 6.93 -8.41
C VAL A 51 -5.72 5.78 -9.39
N GLN A 52 -4.58 5.13 -9.55
CA GLN A 52 -4.54 3.83 -10.21
C GLN A 52 -4.54 2.74 -9.14
N THR A 53 -5.22 1.64 -9.40
CA THR A 53 -5.26 0.48 -8.49
C THR A 53 -4.57 -0.72 -9.11
N CYS A 54 -4.39 -1.80 -8.35
CA CYS A 54 -3.83 -3.05 -8.90
C CYS A 54 -4.53 -4.28 -8.30
N ALA A 55 -4.64 -5.36 -9.08
CA ALA A 55 -5.05 -6.67 -8.58
C ALA A 55 -3.89 -7.50 -8.01
N GLY A 56 -2.65 -7.08 -8.25
CA GLY A 56 -1.45 -7.75 -7.75
C GLY A 56 -0.21 -6.87 -7.88
N GLY A 57 0.90 -7.32 -7.29
CA GLY A 57 2.17 -6.60 -7.23
C GLY A 57 2.68 -6.46 -5.80
N ARG A 58 3.81 -5.77 -5.64
CA ARG A 58 4.52 -5.63 -4.37
C ARG A 58 4.63 -4.18 -3.96
N PHE A 59 4.67 -3.95 -2.66
CA PHE A 59 4.64 -2.63 -2.06
C PHE A 59 5.78 -2.50 -1.08
N HIS A 60 6.74 -1.65 -1.40
CA HIS A 60 7.85 -1.34 -0.51
C HIS A 60 7.41 -0.24 0.46
N LEU A 61 7.52 -0.47 1.77
CA LEU A 61 7.24 0.51 2.81
C LEU A 61 8.52 1.27 3.18
N SER A 62 8.53 2.59 3.00
CA SER A 62 9.64 3.43 3.44
C SER A 62 9.55 3.76 4.94
N ASP A 63 10.67 4.22 5.49
CA ASP A 63 10.77 4.78 6.85
C ASP A 63 9.79 5.95 7.10
N GLY A 64 9.54 6.76 6.07
CA GLY A 64 8.54 7.83 6.07
C GLY A 64 7.08 7.35 6.02
N GLY A 65 6.81 6.05 5.99
CA GLY A 65 5.46 5.47 6.00
C GLY A 65 4.75 5.47 4.63
N ALA A 66 5.36 6.09 3.62
CA ALA A 66 4.91 6.01 2.24
C ALA A 66 5.21 4.62 1.65
N MET A 67 4.41 4.21 0.66
CA MET A 67 4.69 2.99 -0.08
C MET A 67 5.03 3.27 -1.53
N GLN A 68 5.85 2.40 -2.11
CA GLN A 68 6.15 2.39 -3.54
C GLN A 68 5.67 1.07 -4.14
N PHE A 69 4.91 1.16 -5.23
CA PHE A 69 4.35 0.01 -5.91
C PHE A 69 5.28 -0.51 -7.02
N SER A 70 5.32 -1.83 -7.17
CA SER A 70 5.92 -2.52 -8.33
C SER A 70 4.95 -3.56 -8.85
N GLY A 71 4.50 -3.38 -10.09
CA GLY A 71 3.53 -4.25 -10.76
C GLY A 71 2.83 -3.52 -11.89
N GLN A 72 1.68 -4.06 -12.31
CA GLN A 72 0.85 -3.48 -13.37
C GLN A 72 -0.33 -2.72 -12.76
N PRO A 73 -0.39 -1.39 -12.90
CA PRO A 73 -1.54 -0.60 -12.47
C PRO A 73 -2.70 -0.70 -13.48
N SER A 74 -3.93 -0.59 -12.98
CA SER A 74 -5.14 -0.43 -13.78
C SER A 74 -5.22 0.98 -14.40
N PRO A 75 -6.19 1.21 -15.30
CA PRO A 75 -6.61 2.57 -15.64
C PRO A 75 -6.97 3.40 -14.40
N THR A 76 -6.86 4.73 -14.54
CA THR A 76 -7.13 5.69 -13.47
C THR A 76 -8.60 5.70 -13.08
N THR A 77 -8.86 5.58 -11.79
CA THR A 77 -10.15 5.83 -11.13
C THR A 77 -10.15 7.28 -10.62
N PRO A 78 -11.12 8.13 -11.03
CA PRO A 78 -11.21 9.50 -10.55
C PRO A 78 -11.33 9.57 -9.02
N GLN A 79 -10.71 10.55 -8.37
CA GLN A 79 -10.83 10.69 -6.90
C GLN A 79 -12.25 11.08 -6.47
N SER A 80 -13.01 11.74 -7.33
CA SER A 80 -14.39 12.19 -7.05
C SER A 80 -15.39 11.06 -6.79
N VAL A 81 -15.05 9.82 -7.15
CA VAL A 81 -15.90 8.65 -6.91
C VAL A 81 -15.46 7.85 -5.68
N LEU A 82 -14.43 8.31 -4.97
CA LEU A 82 -13.82 7.64 -3.82
C LEU A 82 -14.15 8.37 -2.53
N GLU A 83 -14.54 7.61 -1.52
CA GLU A 83 -14.87 8.13 -0.19
C GLU A 83 -14.11 7.37 0.89
N MET A 84 -13.60 8.11 1.89
CA MET A 84 -12.94 7.52 3.04
C MET A 84 -13.94 6.66 3.81
N ALA A 85 -13.59 5.40 4.04
CA ALA A 85 -14.52 4.46 4.62
C ALA A 85 -14.52 4.49 6.16
N GLY A 86 -13.48 5.05 6.77
CA GLY A 86 -13.38 5.30 8.21
C GLY A 86 -12.82 4.14 9.04
N TRP A 87 -12.38 3.06 8.39
CA TRP A 87 -11.64 1.97 9.04
C TRP A 87 -10.35 1.65 8.28
N ARG A 88 -9.50 0.82 8.90
CA ARG A 88 -8.25 0.33 8.35
C ARG A 88 -8.28 -1.18 8.23
N GLU A 89 -7.52 -1.72 7.29
CA GLU A 89 -7.37 -3.16 7.10
C GLU A 89 -5.90 -3.53 6.84
N PRO A 90 -5.48 -4.75 7.23
CA PRO A 90 -4.11 -5.20 7.01
C PRO A 90 -3.79 -5.29 5.52
N ALA A 91 -2.58 -4.89 5.15
CA ALA A 91 -2.04 -5.04 3.80
C ALA A 91 -0.59 -5.51 3.84
N SER A 92 -0.23 -6.38 2.90
CA SER A 92 1.14 -6.87 2.75
C SER A 92 2.05 -5.77 2.19
N ALA A 93 3.22 -5.63 2.78
CA ALA A 93 4.30 -4.78 2.29
C ALA A 93 5.63 -5.50 2.52
N TRP A 94 6.70 -4.93 2.02
CA TRP A 94 8.04 -5.37 2.37
C TRP A 94 8.93 -4.19 2.70
N ILE A 95 9.94 -4.43 3.53
CA ILE A 95 11.00 -3.48 3.86
C ILE A 95 12.37 -4.07 3.53
N PHE A 96 13.39 -3.23 3.43
CA PHE A 96 14.76 -3.72 3.43
C PHE A 96 15.18 -4.19 4.83
N HIS A 97 15.70 -5.42 4.92
CA HIS A 97 16.23 -5.98 6.16
C HIS A 97 17.26 -5.02 6.78
N HIS A 98 17.00 -4.63 8.03
CA HIS A 98 17.76 -3.65 8.83
C HIS A 98 17.88 -2.26 8.20
N GLY A 99 17.00 -1.92 7.25
CA GLY A 99 17.03 -0.65 6.50
C GLY A 99 18.18 -0.58 5.47
N VAL A 100 18.83 -1.71 5.16
CA VAL A 100 19.97 -1.73 4.25
C VAL A 100 19.50 -2.09 2.84
N LEU A 101 19.61 -1.13 1.92
CA LEU A 101 19.28 -1.29 0.50
C LEU A 101 20.11 -2.43 -0.13
N GLY A 102 19.47 -3.28 -0.92
CA GLY A 102 20.16 -4.32 -1.68
C GLY A 102 19.24 -5.42 -2.22
N ALA A 103 19.65 -6.04 -3.31
CA ALA A 103 18.93 -7.17 -3.90
C ALA A 103 18.84 -8.34 -2.91
N GLY A 104 17.68 -8.99 -2.84
CA GLY A 104 17.45 -10.14 -1.95
C GLY A 104 17.35 -9.80 -0.47
N ARG A 105 17.24 -8.51 -0.10
CA ARG A 105 17.12 -8.06 1.29
C ARG A 105 15.68 -7.76 1.71
N GLY A 106 14.69 -8.12 0.91
CA GLY A 106 13.29 -7.86 1.23
C GLY A 106 12.81 -8.74 2.37
N VAL A 107 12.13 -8.13 3.34
CA VAL A 107 11.42 -8.81 4.44
C VAL A 107 9.95 -8.47 4.32
N GLU A 108 9.09 -9.47 4.22
CA GLU A 108 7.64 -9.30 4.15
C GLU A 108 7.07 -8.91 5.53
N VAL A 109 6.15 -7.95 5.51
CA VAL A 109 5.51 -7.37 6.69
C VAL A 109 4.03 -7.13 6.42
N VAL A 110 3.26 -6.91 7.49
CA VAL A 110 1.86 -6.50 7.40
C VAL A 110 1.71 -5.18 8.13
N VAL A 111 1.03 -4.22 7.50
CA VAL A 111 0.68 -2.93 8.09
C VAL A 111 -0.78 -2.60 7.80
N ASP A 112 -1.44 -1.96 8.76
CA ASP A 112 -2.82 -1.51 8.57
C ASP A 112 -2.85 -0.26 7.71
N VAL A 113 -3.67 -0.27 6.66
CA VAL A 113 -3.83 0.81 5.70
C VAL A 113 -5.27 1.27 5.64
N SER A 114 -5.50 2.51 5.21
CA SER A 114 -6.85 3.06 5.12
C SER A 114 -7.67 2.34 4.06
N VAL A 115 -8.98 2.27 4.27
CA VAL A 115 -9.92 1.73 3.29
C VAL A 115 -10.74 2.86 2.69
N TRP A 116 -10.88 2.82 1.37
CA TRP A 116 -11.69 3.71 0.56
C TRP A 116 -12.81 2.91 -0.11
N ARG A 117 -13.98 3.53 -0.29
CA ARG A 117 -15.08 2.97 -1.08
C ARG A 117 -15.17 3.70 -2.41
N ALA A 118 -15.35 2.96 -3.50
CA ALA A 118 -15.68 3.53 -4.80
C ALA A 118 -17.17 3.33 -5.12
N THR A 119 -17.79 4.35 -5.70
CA THR A 119 -19.20 4.28 -6.16
C THR A 119 -19.36 3.65 -7.54
N ILE A 120 -18.26 3.32 -8.21
CA ILE A 120 -18.20 2.68 -9.53
C ILE A 120 -17.63 1.25 -9.42
N PRO A 121 -17.87 0.37 -10.42
CA PRO A 121 -17.19 -0.93 -10.51
C PRO A 121 -15.68 -0.76 -10.76
N ALA A 122 -14.92 -1.81 -10.49
CA ALA A 122 -13.48 -1.77 -10.69
C ALA A 122 -13.11 -1.69 -12.18
N PRO A 123 -12.09 -0.89 -12.55
CA PRO A 123 -11.67 -0.78 -13.95
C PRO A 123 -11.18 -2.14 -14.48
N GLN A 124 -11.47 -2.46 -15.73
CA GLN A 124 -10.96 -3.69 -16.35
C GLN A 124 -9.43 -3.62 -16.49
N LEU A 125 -8.78 -4.79 -16.37
CA LEU A 125 -7.32 -4.96 -16.52
C LEU A 125 -6.96 -5.38 -17.94
#